data_AF-A0A1I1P4C7-F1
#
_entry.id   AF-A0A1I1P4C7-F1
#
_cell.length_a   1.000
_cell.length_b   1.000
_cell.length_c   1.000
_cell.angle_alpha   90.00
_cell.angle_beta   90.00
_cell.angle_gamma   90.00
#
_symmetry.space_group_name_H-M   'P 1'
#
loop_
_entity.id
_entity.type
_entity.pdbx_description
1 polymer ?
#
loop_
_entity_poly.entity_id
_entity_poly.type
_entity_poly.pdbx_seq_one_letter_code
_entity_poly.pdbx_strand_id
1 'polypeptide(L)'
;MKKLLLILLSILLHQVLYSQTIQWEKAYNVYKDDMANSICPIPQSTDYMVLGASFKYGGLSGNIGYYGSCLIKLNALGDTLWVRDLNIATNLSSKGNSMYAVSDGYWLCITAVYFDTDIHLVKVNFEGLVQAHYTVSGWPNALQAYYVRAVPNGDVLTVGQTAVSSYSGMAWDCFVTRMRADGSVAWTKYYNYGLYTEGYYVEGMANGHYWVSGSVNNSVWGMELDTSGNVVRQHIFYSTPTYAKIYDAYVQQLPNQKYLVIGGSVWTDPVRRYVGLYDSNYNLVWQQPEQVGNCFPAYIT
;
A
#
# COMPACT_ATOMS: atom_id res chain seq x y z
N MET A 1 -36.21 15.09 36.41
CA MET A 1 -36.34 15.34 34.95
C MET A 1 -35.14 16.07 34.35
N LYS A 2 -34.74 17.27 34.82
CA LYS A 2 -33.61 18.03 34.22
C LYS A 2 -32.25 17.29 34.20
N LYS A 3 -31.89 16.56 35.26
CA LYS A 3 -30.63 15.76 35.32
C LYS A 3 -30.61 14.58 34.33
N LEU A 4 -31.76 13.92 34.12
CA LEU A 4 -31.88 12.81 33.17
C LEU A 4 -31.77 13.30 31.72
N LEU A 5 -32.35 14.48 31.43
CA LEU A 5 -32.26 15.12 30.12
C LEU A 5 -30.82 15.51 29.76
N LEU A 6 -30.04 16.02 30.73
CA LEU A 6 -28.63 16.37 30.55
C LEU A 6 -27.75 15.14 30.29
N ILE A 7 -28.02 14.03 30.98
CA ILE A 7 -27.31 12.76 30.74
C ILE A 7 -27.64 12.22 29.34
N LEU A 8 -28.91 12.20 28.95
CA LEU A 8 -29.32 11.78 27.61
C LEU A 8 -28.68 12.65 26.51
N LEU A 9 -28.68 13.97 26.71
CA LEU A 9 -28.06 14.92 25.79
C LEU A 9 -26.54 14.69 25.68
N SER A 10 -25.86 14.40 26.80
CA SER A 10 -24.43 14.10 26.79
C SER A 10 -24.09 12.79 26.06
N ILE A 11 -24.94 11.78 26.17
CA ILE A 11 -24.80 10.48 25.48
C ILE A 11 -25.07 10.65 23.98
N LEU A 12 -26.09 11.42 23.61
CA LEU A 12 -26.43 11.71 22.21
C LEU A 12 -25.35 12.57 21.54
N LEU A 13 -24.80 13.58 22.24
CA LEU A 13 -23.68 14.38 21.74
C LEU A 13 -22.39 13.56 21.61
N HIS A 14 -22.15 12.58 22.51
CA HIS A 14 -21.04 11.64 22.36
C HIS A 14 -21.18 10.79 21.09
N GLN A 15 -22.39 10.30 20.76
CA GLN A 15 -22.58 9.49 19.55
C GLN A 15 -22.35 10.28 18.25
N VAL A 16 -22.65 11.59 18.23
CA VAL A 16 -22.40 12.45 17.07
C VAL A 16 -20.90 12.72 16.87
N LEU A 17 -20.11 12.83 17.95
CA LEU A 17 -18.65 13.04 17.88
C LEU A 17 -17.87 11.87 17.25
N TYR A 18 -18.45 10.67 17.20
CA TYR A 18 -17.84 9.48 16.60
C TYR A 18 -18.47 9.07 15.26
N SER A 19 -19.40 9.88 14.72
CA SER A 19 -19.93 9.66 13.37
C SER A 19 -18.89 10.13 12.34
N GLN A 20 -18.30 9.19 11.60
CA GLN A 20 -17.46 9.51 10.44
C GLN A 20 -18.38 9.99 9.31
N THR A 21 -18.59 11.30 9.22
CA THR A 21 -19.34 11.90 8.11
C THR A 21 -18.43 11.98 6.89
N ILE A 22 -18.84 11.33 5.80
CA ILE A 22 -18.18 11.44 4.50
C ILE A 22 -18.30 12.90 4.05
N GLN A 23 -17.16 13.58 3.92
CA GLN A 23 -17.12 15.00 3.51
C GLN A 23 -17.37 15.16 2.01
N TRP A 24 -16.83 14.24 1.20
CA TRP A 24 -17.12 14.11 -0.21
C TRP A 24 -16.80 12.68 -0.68
N GLU A 25 -17.47 12.25 -1.74
CA GLU A 25 -17.17 11.05 -2.50
C GLU A 25 -17.35 11.38 -3.98
N LYS A 26 -16.42 10.91 -4.83
CA LYS A 26 -16.47 11.14 -6.28
C LYS A 26 -15.94 9.94 -7.04
N ALA A 27 -16.59 9.65 -8.15
CA ALA A 27 -16.07 8.77 -9.19
C ALA A 27 -15.44 9.65 -10.27
N TYR A 28 -14.19 9.34 -10.60
CA TYR A 28 -13.46 9.96 -11.70
C TYR A 28 -13.59 9.02 -12.91
N ASN A 29 -13.65 9.57 -14.11
CA ASN A 29 -13.67 8.79 -15.35
C ASN A 29 -12.66 9.41 -16.31
N VAL A 30 -11.38 9.28 -15.93
CA VAL A 30 -10.26 9.95 -16.58
C VAL A 30 -10.12 9.49 -18.03
N TYR A 31 -10.23 8.18 -18.28
CA TYR A 31 -10.42 7.58 -19.60
C TYR A 31 -10.64 6.07 -19.45
N LYS A 32 -11.72 5.53 -20.05
CA LYS A 32 -12.13 4.11 -20.15
C LYS A 32 -11.44 3.17 -19.14
N ASP A 33 -12.15 2.76 -18.10
CA ASP A 33 -11.65 1.91 -17.01
C ASP A 33 -10.43 2.52 -16.30
N ASP A 34 -10.68 3.26 -15.22
CA ASP A 34 -9.65 3.86 -14.39
C ASP A 34 -9.60 3.26 -12.98
N MET A 35 -8.43 3.41 -12.35
CA MET A 35 -8.18 2.99 -10.98
C MET A 35 -7.40 4.07 -10.23
N ALA A 36 -7.78 4.30 -8.97
CA ALA A 36 -7.02 5.10 -8.03
C ALA A 36 -6.30 4.15 -7.05
N ASN A 37 -4.97 4.12 -7.11
CA ASN A 37 -4.16 3.22 -6.29
C ASN A 37 -3.66 3.88 -5.00
N SER A 38 -3.39 5.18 -5.05
CA SER A 38 -2.92 5.93 -3.89
C SER A 38 -3.37 7.38 -3.97
N ILE A 39 -3.68 7.98 -2.82
CA ILE A 39 -4.00 9.40 -2.67
C ILE A 39 -3.14 9.98 -1.55
N CYS A 40 -2.61 11.18 -1.74
CA CYS A 40 -1.85 11.92 -0.73
C CYS A 40 -2.29 13.38 -0.72
N PRO A 41 -2.37 14.04 0.45
CA PRO A 41 -2.52 15.49 0.49
C PRO A 41 -1.29 16.18 -0.12
N ILE A 42 -1.50 17.38 -0.66
CA ILE A 42 -0.41 18.28 -1.02
C ILE A 42 -0.06 19.12 0.23
N PRO A 43 1.16 19.02 0.77
CA PRO A 43 1.57 19.79 1.94
C PRO A 43 1.28 21.29 1.75
N GLN A 44 0.75 21.92 2.80
CA GLN A 44 0.44 23.37 2.83
C GLN A 44 -0.64 23.81 1.82
N SER A 45 -1.35 22.86 1.23
CA SER A 45 -2.50 23.07 0.37
C SER A 45 -3.72 22.31 0.92
N THR A 46 -4.90 22.57 0.34
CA THR A 46 -6.11 21.78 0.54
C THR A 46 -6.33 20.77 -0.60
N ASP A 47 -5.42 20.74 -1.57
CA ASP A 47 -5.44 19.85 -2.73
C ASP A 47 -4.91 18.45 -2.39
N TYR A 48 -5.20 17.50 -3.28
CA TYR A 48 -4.72 16.13 -3.21
C TYR A 48 -4.04 15.71 -4.51
N MET A 49 -3.09 14.80 -4.41
CA MET A 49 -2.51 14.07 -5.52
C MET A 49 -3.03 12.64 -5.48
N VAL A 50 -3.42 12.08 -6.63
CA VAL A 50 -3.79 10.68 -6.80
C VAL A 50 -2.86 10.03 -7.82
N LEU A 51 -2.31 8.87 -7.48
CA LEU A 51 -1.66 7.96 -8.42
C LEU A 51 -2.68 6.94 -8.89
N GLY A 52 -2.90 6.88 -10.20
CA GLY A 52 -3.86 5.99 -10.83
C GLY A 52 -3.32 5.29 -12.06
N ALA A 53 -4.20 4.53 -12.70
CA ALA A 53 -3.97 3.97 -14.03
C ALA A 53 -5.21 4.25 -14.89
N SER A 54 -4.99 4.59 -16.16
CA SER A 54 -6.04 4.82 -17.15
C SER A 54 -5.71 4.09 -18.45
N PHE A 55 -6.72 3.65 -19.19
CA PHE A 55 -6.50 3.02 -20.50
C PHE A 55 -5.78 3.99 -21.45
N LYS A 56 -4.75 3.53 -22.15
CA LYS A 56 -3.90 4.40 -22.97
C LYS A 56 -4.06 4.14 -24.47
N TYR A 57 -3.91 2.88 -24.90
CA TYR A 57 -3.98 2.51 -26.30
C TYR A 57 -4.62 1.13 -26.48
N GLY A 58 -5.29 0.91 -27.61
CA GLY A 58 -5.86 -0.39 -28.00
C GLY A 58 -7.21 -0.31 -28.71
N GLY A 59 -7.59 -1.38 -29.42
CA GLY A 59 -8.85 -1.47 -30.16
C GLY A 59 -10.04 -1.85 -29.28
N LEU A 60 -11.25 -1.43 -29.68
CA LEU A 60 -12.51 -1.76 -28.99
C LEU A 60 -12.89 -3.25 -29.08
N SER A 61 -12.24 -4.01 -29.97
CA SER A 61 -12.55 -5.41 -30.26
C SER A 61 -11.30 -6.30 -30.13
N GLY A 62 -11.24 -7.07 -29.05
CA GLY A 62 -10.22 -8.10 -28.78
C GLY A 62 -8.98 -7.57 -28.06
N ASN A 63 -8.91 -7.79 -26.74
CA ASN A 63 -7.74 -7.93 -25.82
C ASN A 63 -6.37 -7.30 -26.18
N ILE A 64 -6.30 -6.27 -27.00
CA ILE A 64 -5.08 -5.60 -27.43
C ILE A 64 -5.23 -4.15 -26.98
N GLY A 65 -5.03 -3.93 -25.69
CA GLY A 65 -4.90 -2.59 -25.12
C GLY A 65 -4.15 -2.64 -23.79
N TYR A 66 -3.51 -1.53 -23.43
CA TYR A 66 -2.73 -1.40 -22.20
C TYR A 66 -3.03 -0.10 -21.47
N TYR A 67 -2.77 -0.10 -20.16
CA TYR A 67 -3.00 1.03 -19.28
C TYR A 67 -1.71 1.81 -19.09
N GLY A 68 -1.83 3.10 -18.82
CA GLY A 68 -0.74 3.97 -18.44
C GLY A 68 -0.94 4.47 -17.02
N SER A 69 0.13 4.53 -16.23
CA SER A 69 0.06 5.19 -14.93
C SER A 69 -0.10 6.70 -15.11
N CYS A 70 -0.96 7.31 -14.31
CA CYS A 70 -1.22 8.75 -14.36
C CYS A 70 -1.28 9.37 -12.97
N LEU A 71 -1.00 10.67 -12.91
CA LEU A 71 -1.24 11.51 -11.74
C LEU A 71 -2.48 12.36 -11.98
N ILE A 72 -3.34 12.45 -10.97
CA ILE A 72 -4.53 13.30 -10.97
C ILE A 72 -4.42 14.25 -9.80
N LYS A 73 -4.41 15.56 -10.08
CA LYS A 73 -4.49 16.57 -9.02
C LYS A 73 -5.94 16.94 -8.79
N LEU A 74 -6.36 16.90 -7.53
CA LEU A 74 -7.70 17.24 -7.08
C LEU A 74 -7.66 18.48 -6.19
N ASN A 75 -8.71 19.30 -6.22
CA ASN A 75 -8.89 20.37 -5.24
C ASN A 75 -9.48 19.82 -3.91
N ALA A 76 -9.69 20.71 -2.94
CA ALA A 76 -10.29 20.40 -1.63
C ALA A 76 -11.68 19.72 -1.68
N LEU A 77 -12.42 19.96 -2.77
CA LEU A 77 -13.76 19.41 -3.01
C LEU A 77 -13.71 18.12 -3.85
N GLY A 78 -12.52 17.63 -4.20
CA GLY A 78 -12.32 16.51 -5.09
C GLY A 78 -12.58 16.83 -6.57
N ASP A 79 -12.60 18.08 -7.02
CA ASP A 79 -12.65 18.35 -8.47
C ASP A 79 -11.26 18.16 -9.09
N THR A 80 -11.23 17.54 -10.28
CA THR A 80 -10.01 17.38 -11.07
C THR A 80 -9.50 18.73 -11.55
N LEU A 81 -8.28 19.07 -11.15
CA LEU A 81 -7.55 20.25 -11.64
C LEU A 81 -6.76 19.91 -12.91
N TRP A 82 -6.09 18.75 -12.92
CA TRP A 82 -5.39 18.24 -14.09
C TRP A 82 -5.10 16.74 -13.98
N VAL A 83 -4.77 16.14 -15.12
CA VAL A 83 -4.28 14.76 -15.25
C VAL A 83 -2.97 14.77 -16.03
N ARG A 84 -1.98 13.99 -15.58
CA ARG A 84 -0.68 13.81 -16.26
C ARG A 84 -0.36 12.34 -16.44
N ASP A 85 0.01 11.97 -17.66
CA ASP A 85 0.51 10.64 -17.99
C ASP A 85 2.01 10.55 -17.62
N LEU A 86 2.40 9.48 -16.93
CA LEU A 86 3.80 9.24 -16.55
C LEU A 86 4.59 8.45 -17.60
N ASN A 87 3.92 8.02 -18.67
CA ASN A 87 4.43 7.19 -19.76
C ASN A 87 4.98 5.83 -19.33
N ILE A 88 4.50 5.30 -18.21
CA ILE A 88 4.83 3.95 -17.75
C ILE A 88 3.61 3.05 -18.01
N ALA A 89 3.82 2.00 -18.81
CA ALA A 89 2.78 1.04 -19.13
C ALA A 89 2.52 0.13 -17.93
N THR A 90 1.28 0.07 -17.48
CA THR A 90 0.83 -0.71 -16.32
C THR A 90 -0.49 -1.42 -16.69
N ASN A 91 -1.12 -2.15 -15.78
CA ASN A 91 -2.42 -2.78 -16.03
C ASN A 91 -3.40 -2.62 -14.86
N LEU A 92 -4.70 -2.86 -15.11
CA LEU A 92 -5.73 -2.83 -14.05
C LEU A 92 -5.51 -3.89 -12.95
N SER A 93 -4.80 -4.97 -13.26
CA SER A 93 -4.46 -5.99 -12.26
C SER A 93 -3.20 -5.63 -11.45
N SER A 94 -2.56 -4.48 -11.71
CA SER A 94 -1.38 -4.00 -11.01
C SER A 94 -1.82 -3.48 -9.65
N LYS A 95 -2.22 -4.41 -8.79
CA LYS A 95 -2.32 -4.19 -7.36
C LYS A 95 -0.95 -3.63 -6.97
N GLY A 96 -0.86 -2.42 -6.40
CA GLY A 96 0.38 -1.98 -5.77
C GLY A 96 1.09 -0.72 -6.24
N ASN A 97 0.51 0.07 -7.15
CA ASN A 97 1.10 1.37 -7.42
C ASN A 97 0.96 2.24 -6.15
N SER A 98 2.08 2.75 -5.63
CA SER A 98 2.12 3.44 -4.35
C SER A 98 2.75 4.81 -4.50
N MET A 99 2.27 5.76 -3.70
CA MET A 99 2.79 7.12 -3.63
C MET A 99 3.05 7.49 -2.17
N TYR A 100 4.18 8.16 -1.95
CA TYR A 100 4.58 8.64 -0.63
C TYR A 100 5.01 10.11 -0.70
N ALA A 101 4.37 10.95 0.11
CA ALA A 101 4.69 12.37 0.20
C ALA A 101 6.02 12.61 0.90
N VAL A 102 6.82 13.49 0.32
CA VAL A 102 8.05 14.04 0.91
C VAL A 102 8.00 15.56 0.88
N SER A 103 8.97 16.23 1.52
CA SER A 103 8.95 17.69 1.68
C SER A 103 8.96 18.47 0.36
N ASP A 104 9.50 17.89 -0.71
CA ASP A 104 9.66 18.52 -2.02
C ASP A 104 8.89 17.81 -3.15
N GLY A 105 7.91 16.97 -2.80
CA GLY A 105 7.07 16.28 -3.79
C GLY A 105 6.63 14.90 -3.33
N TYR A 106 6.70 13.94 -4.24
CA TYR A 106 6.30 12.55 -4.01
C TYR A 106 7.30 11.57 -4.59
N TRP A 107 7.47 10.45 -3.90
CA TRP A 107 7.99 9.23 -4.48
C TRP A 107 6.86 8.33 -4.92
N LEU A 108 6.94 7.84 -6.14
CA LEU A 108 6.02 6.88 -6.73
C LEU A 108 6.75 5.57 -6.92
N CYS A 109 6.04 4.46 -6.71
CA CYS A 109 6.48 3.14 -7.12
C CYS A 109 5.42 2.54 -8.02
N ILE A 110 5.81 2.20 -9.24
CA ILE A 110 4.91 1.72 -10.29
C ILE A 110 5.45 0.42 -10.84
N THR A 111 4.64 -0.63 -10.81
CA THR A 111 4.98 -1.88 -11.49
C THR A 111 4.64 -1.73 -12.96
N ALA A 112 5.66 -1.78 -13.81
CA ALA A 112 5.47 -1.77 -15.24
C ALA A 112 5.18 -3.16 -15.79
N VAL A 113 4.41 -3.19 -16.88
CA VAL A 113 4.04 -4.40 -17.60
C VAL A 113 4.04 -4.14 -19.11
N TYR A 114 3.94 -5.23 -19.88
CA TYR A 114 3.91 -5.30 -21.35
C TYR A 114 5.25 -5.07 -22.04
N PHE A 115 5.95 -3.97 -21.74
CA PHE A 115 7.19 -3.59 -22.44
C PHE A 115 8.45 -3.78 -21.61
N ASP A 116 8.30 -3.83 -20.30
CA ASP A 116 9.31 -4.24 -19.34
C ASP A 116 8.61 -4.85 -18.10
N THR A 117 9.41 -5.33 -17.14
CA THR A 117 8.93 -5.93 -15.88
C THR A 117 9.64 -5.31 -14.68
N ASP A 118 10.20 -4.13 -14.86
CA ASP A 118 10.94 -3.44 -13.82
C ASP A 118 9.96 -2.67 -12.94
N ILE A 119 10.40 -2.38 -11.71
CA ILE A 119 9.69 -1.45 -10.85
C ILE A 119 10.25 -0.06 -11.09
N HIS A 120 9.40 0.89 -11.45
CA HIS A 120 9.79 2.28 -11.62
C HIS A 120 9.63 3.05 -10.31
N LEU A 121 10.73 3.62 -9.82
CA LEU A 121 10.74 4.56 -8.70
C LEU A 121 10.88 5.97 -9.27
N VAL A 122 9.80 6.75 -9.20
CA VAL A 122 9.71 8.07 -9.84
C VAL A 122 9.56 9.13 -8.77
N LYS A 123 10.42 10.13 -8.77
CA LYS A 123 10.24 11.34 -7.95
C LYS A 123 9.54 12.40 -8.78
N VAL A 124 8.45 12.96 -8.27
CA VAL A 124 7.71 14.07 -8.90
C VAL A 124 7.58 15.23 -7.92
N ASN A 125 7.50 16.46 -8.40
CA ASN A 125 7.18 17.62 -7.56
C ASN A 125 5.64 17.76 -7.33
N PHE A 126 5.20 18.76 -6.58
CA PHE A 126 3.78 18.99 -6.29
C PHE A 126 2.93 19.38 -7.51
N GLU A 127 3.56 19.79 -8.61
CA GLU A 127 2.93 20.03 -9.91
C GLU A 127 2.86 18.77 -10.78
N GLY A 128 3.36 17.62 -10.30
CA GLY A 128 3.39 16.36 -11.03
C GLY A 128 4.46 16.30 -12.13
N LEU A 129 5.50 17.15 -12.05
CA LEU A 129 6.65 17.10 -12.95
C LEU A 129 7.70 16.14 -12.42
N VAL A 130 8.14 15.21 -13.27
CA VAL A 130 9.20 14.25 -12.94
C VAL A 130 10.52 14.97 -12.66
N GLN A 131 11.09 14.70 -11.49
CA GLN A 131 12.38 15.20 -11.00
C GLN A 131 13.47 14.12 -11.12
N ALA A 132 13.10 12.86 -10.94
CA ALA A 132 13.99 11.71 -11.09
C ALA A 132 13.20 10.46 -11.47
N HIS A 133 13.83 9.53 -12.19
CA HIS A 133 13.22 8.27 -12.60
C HIS A 133 14.27 7.17 -12.59
N TYR A 134 14.08 6.19 -11.72
CA TYR A 134 14.94 5.03 -11.56
C TYR A 134 14.15 3.74 -11.75
N THR A 135 14.85 2.64 -12.00
CA THR A 135 14.25 1.31 -12.07
C THR A 135 14.94 0.33 -11.12
N VAL A 136 14.16 -0.59 -10.59
CA VAL A 136 14.64 -1.77 -9.87
C VAL A 136 14.30 -2.96 -10.72
N SER A 137 15.33 -3.58 -11.31
CA SER A 137 15.10 -4.75 -12.15
C SER A 137 14.83 -5.99 -11.33
N GLY A 138 13.88 -6.77 -11.82
CA GLY A 138 13.56 -8.06 -11.25
C GLY A 138 14.40 -9.22 -11.76
N TRP A 139 15.06 -9.06 -12.92
CA TRP A 139 15.63 -10.18 -13.65
C TRP A 139 16.58 -11.04 -12.78
N PRO A 140 16.43 -12.38 -12.77
CA PRO A 140 15.59 -13.20 -13.67
C PRO A 140 14.09 -13.30 -13.33
N ASN A 141 13.62 -12.71 -12.23
CA ASN A 141 12.24 -12.82 -11.77
C ASN A 141 11.45 -11.52 -11.99
N ALA A 142 10.29 -11.53 -12.64
CA ALA A 142 9.46 -10.32 -12.64
C ALA A 142 9.10 -9.91 -11.19
N LEU A 143 9.08 -8.62 -10.88
CA LEU A 143 8.70 -8.10 -9.57
C LEU A 143 7.40 -7.33 -9.68
N GLN A 144 6.60 -7.38 -8.61
CA GLN A 144 5.43 -6.53 -8.45
C GLN A 144 5.53 -5.82 -7.11
N ALA A 145 5.72 -4.51 -7.15
CA ALA A 145 5.78 -3.67 -5.97
C ALA A 145 4.38 -3.26 -5.50
N TYR A 146 4.22 -3.17 -4.19
CA TYR A 146 2.96 -2.81 -3.52
C TYR A 146 3.01 -1.52 -2.72
N TYR A 147 4.20 -1.13 -2.23
CA TYR A 147 4.32 0.02 -1.34
C TYR A 147 5.69 0.68 -1.45
N VAL A 148 5.70 2.02 -1.34
CA VAL A 148 6.90 2.84 -1.32
C VAL A 148 6.95 3.71 -0.07
N ARG A 149 8.15 3.87 0.48
CA ARG A 149 8.39 4.72 1.64
C ARG A 149 9.75 5.40 1.54
N ALA A 150 9.78 6.72 1.62
CA ALA A 150 11.03 7.42 1.87
C ALA A 150 11.36 7.42 3.38
N VAL A 151 12.64 7.28 3.71
CA VAL A 151 13.14 7.33 5.10
C VAL A 151 13.98 8.60 5.33
N PRO A 152 14.21 9.05 6.58
CA PRO A 152 14.71 10.40 6.86
C PRO A 152 16.08 10.76 6.24
N ASN A 153 16.90 9.78 5.88
CA ASN A 153 18.18 10.01 5.22
C ASN A 153 18.04 10.27 3.70
N GLY A 154 16.82 10.29 3.16
CA GLY A 154 16.52 10.49 1.74
C GLY A 154 16.47 9.19 0.91
N ASP A 155 16.82 8.04 1.49
CA ASP A 155 16.69 6.75 0.83
C ASP A 155 15.21 6.37 0.64
N VAL A 156 14.95 5.50 -0.31
CA VAL A 156 13.62 4.98 -0.66
C VAL A 156 13.60 3.48 -0.46
N LEU A 157 12.59 3.00 0.25
CA LEU A 157 12.26 1.59 0.40
C LEU A 157 11.07 1.26 -0.50
N THR A 158 11.13 0.13 -1.17
CA THR A 158 9.98 -0.46 -1.85
C THR A 158 9.87 -1.93 -1.50
N VAL A 159 8.64 -2.42 -1.39
CA VAL A 159 8.32 -3.80 -1.05
C VAL A 159 7.29 -4.35 -2.02
N GLY A 160 7.33 -5.67 -2.23
CA GLY A 160 6.34 -6.35 -3.03
C GLY A 160 6.53 -7.86 -3.05
N GLN A 161 6.21 -8.47 -4.18
CA GLN A 161 6.40 -9.90 -4.43
C GLN A 161 7.22 -10.17 -5.68
N THR A 162 7.83 -11.35 -5.74
CA THR A 162 8.38 -11.92 -6.97
C THR A 162 7.28 -12.65 -7.76
N ALA A 163 7.44 -12.76 -9.07
CA ALA A 163 6.59 -13.59 -9.92
C ALA A 163 6.88 -15.10 -9.73
N VAL A 164 8.10 -15.43 -9.31
CA VAL A 164 8.54 -16.79 -9.03
C VAL A 164 9.36 -16.80 -7.74
N SER A 165 9.08 -17.76 -6.87
CA SER A 165 9.83 -17.99 -5.64
C SER A 165 11.22 -18.58 -5.89
N SER A 166 12.18 -18.19 -5.06
CA SER A 166 13.53 -18.76 -5.00
C SER A 166 13.55 -20.21 -4.48
N TYR A 167 12.45 -20.66 -3.86
CA TYR A 167 12.25 -22.02 -3.38
C TYR A 167 11.37 -22.84 -4.33
N SER A 168 11.83 -24.04 -4.68
CA SER A 168 11.10 -24.98 -5.53
C SER A 168 9.76 -25.37 -4.90
N GLY A 169 8.69 -25.38 -5.71
CA GLY A 169 7.34 -25.73 -5.26
C GLY A 169 6.59 -24.63 -4.51
N MET A 170 7.17 -23.44 -4.40
CA MET A 170 6.53 -22.24 -3.84
C MET A 170 6.13 -21.26 -4.95
N ALA A 171 5.22 -20.34 -4.64
CA ALA A 171 4.70 -19.37 -5.61
C ALA A 171 5.55 -18.10 -5.68
N TRP A 172 5.56 -17.30 -4.61
CA TRP A 172 6.13 -15.95 -4.57
C TRP A 172 6.95 -15.74 -3.29
N ASP A 173 7.98 -14.91 -3.41
CA ASP A 173 8.76 -14.38 -2.29
C ASP A 173 8.43 -12.90 -2.09
N CYS A 174 8.48 -12.43 -0.85
CA CYS A 174 8.50 -10.99 -0.59
C CYS A 174 9.86 -10.45 -1.02
N PHE A 175 9.89 -9.38 -1.80
CA PHE A 175 11.13 -8.63 -2.01
C PHE A 175 11.07 -7.30 -1.27
N VAL A 176 12.25 -6.82 -0.86
CA VAL A 176 12.45 -5.46 -0.38
C VAL A 176 13.66 -4.88 -1.08
N THR A 177 13.54 -3.66 -1.58
CA THR A 177 14.65 -2.91 -2.15
C THR A 177 14.83 -1.62 -1.39
N ARG A 178 16.09 -1.33 -1.02
CA ARG A 178 16.53 -0.01 -0.56
C ARG A 178 17.31 0.66 -1.66
N MET A 179 16.80 1.78 -2.15
CA MET A 179 17.47 2.66 -3.09
C MET A 179 17.98 3.89 -2.35
N ARG A 180 19.23 4.28 -2.61
CA ARG A 180 19.82 5.51 -2.07
C ARG A 180 19.18 6.74 -2.70
N ALA A 181 19.30 7.88 -2.01
CA ALA A 181 18.80 9.16 -2.51
C ALA A 181 19.35 9.55 -3.91
N ASP A 182 20.53 9.06 -4.28
CA ASP A 182 21.17 9.26 -5.58
C ASP A 182 20.66 8.31 -6.69
N GLY A 183 19.71 7.42 -6.37
CA GLY A 183 19.13 6.44 -7.29
C GLY A 183 19.87 5.11 -7.36
N SER A 184 21.00 4.95 -6.66
CA SER A 184 21.71 3.66 -6.65
C SER A 184 20.99 2.64 -5.76
N VAL A 185 20.89 1.39 -6.21
CA VAL A 185 20.33 0.30 -5.39
C VAL A 185 21.36 -0.07 -4.32
N ALA A 186 21.02 0.15 -3.05
CA ALA A 186 21.86 -0.26 -1.93
C ALA A 186 21.83 -1.77 -1.76
N TRP A 187 20.63 -2.35 -1.83
CA TRP A 187 20.39 -3.78 -1.84
C TRP A 187 18.96 -4.10 -2.27
N THR A 188 18.78 -5.29 -2.81
CA THR A 188 17.49 -5.97 -2.99
C THR A 188 17.59 -7.34 -2.31
N LYS A 189 16.60 -7.68 -1.50
CA LYS A 189 16.54 -8.93 -0.72
C LYS A 189 15.20 -9.61 -0.92
N TYR A 190 15.21 -10.93 -0.80
CA TYR A 190 14.03 -11.78 -0.96
C TYR A 190 13.82 -12.60 0.30
N TYR A 191 12.57 -12.72 0.74
CA TYR A 191 12.16 -13.39 1.97
C TYR A 191 10.98 -14.31 1.67
N ASN A 192 11.09 -15.56 2.11
CA ASN A 192 10.05 -16.56 1.94
C ASN A 192 9.66 -17.12 3.32
N TYR A 193 8.36 -17.04 3.65
CA TYR A 193 7.75 -17.56 4.87
C TYR A 193 6.80 -18.73 4.58
N GLY A 194 6.71 -19.17 3.32
CA GLY A 194 5.79 -20.17 2.84
C GLY A 194 5.15 -19.81 1.50
N LEU A 195 4.10 -20.56 1.15
CA LEU A 195 3.34 -20.33 -0.06
C LEU A 195 2.75 -18.91 -0.07
N TYR A 196 2.92 -18.22 -1.20
CA TYR A 196 2.42 -16.86 -1.41
C TYR A 196 2.95 -15.87 -0.36
N THR A 197 4.27 -15.80 -0.17
CA THR A 197 4.86 -14.79 0.70
C THR A 197 4.87 -13.45 -0.04
N GLU A 198 4.07 -12.49 0.44
CA GLU A 198 3.86 -11.19 -0.20
C GLU A 198 4.21 -10.10 0.81
N GLY A 199 4.93 -9.06 0.40
CA GLY A 199 5.16 -7.89 1.23
C GLY A 199 4.32 -6.70 0.76
N TYR A 200 3.44 -6.19 1.63
CA TYR A 200 2.51 -5.12 1.30
C TYR A 200 2.85 -3.79 1.98
N TYR A 201 3.75 -3.78 2.95
CA TYR A 201 4.07 -2.57 3.68
C TYR A 201 5.52 -2.54 4.15
N VAL A 202 6.14 -1.35 4.09
CA VAL A 202 7.49 -1.11 4.58
C VAL A 202 7.59 0.30 5.19
N GLU A 203 8.30 0.40 6.31
CA GLU A 203 8.60 1.69 6.94
C GLU A 203 9.96 1.72 7.65
N GLY A 204 10.50 2.91 7.86
CA GLY A 204 11.66 3.12 8.72
C GLY A 204 11.28 3.10 10.19
N MET A 205 12.13 2.50 11.02
CA MET A 205 11.96 2.42 12.47
C MET A 205 12.82 3.46 13.19
N ALA A 206 12.42 3.84 14.41
CA ALA A 206 13.13 4.85 15.20
C ALA A 206 14.59 4.48 15.55
N ASN A 207 14.91 3.18 15.57
CA ASN A 207 16.28 2.66 15.78
C ASN A 207 17.11 2.63 14.48
N GLY A 208 16.59 3.13 13.36
CA GLY A 208 17.24 3.10 12.05
C GLY A 208 17.07 1.80 11.26
N HIS A 209 16.39 0.80 11.83
CA HIS A 209 16.00 -0.43 11.14
C HIS A 209 14.79 -0.19 10.24
N TYR A 210 14.30 -1.26 9.61
CA TYR A 210 13.12 -1.23 8.76
C TYR A 210 12.09 -2.24 9.23
N TRP A 211 10.83 -1.85 9.25
CA TRP A 211 9.72 -2.75 9.47
C TRP A 211 9.11 -3.12 8.12
N VAL A 212 8.89 -4.42 7.89
CA VAL A 212 8.29 -4.95 6.66
C VAL A 212 7.18 -5.91 7.05
N SER A 213 6.05 -5.87 6.36
CA SER A 213 4.94 -6.77 6.64
C SER A 213 4.12 -7.10 5.41
N GLY A 214 3.28 -8.12 5.54
CA GLY A 214 2.47 -8.60 4.45
C GLY A 214 1.61 -9.81 4.82
N SER A 215 1.25 -10.60 3.82
CA SER A 215 0.58 -11.89 4.02
C SER A 215 1.42 -13.06 3.52
N VAL A 216 1.17 -14.22 4.12
CA VAL A 216 1.71 -15.51 3.72
C VAL A 216 0.59 -16.53 3.81
N ASN A 217 0.14 -17.03 2.66
CA ASN A 217 -1.03 -17.88 2.55
C ASN A 217 -2.23 -17.30 3.33
N ASN A 218 -2.68 -17.96 4.40
CA ASN A 218 -3.82 -17.56 5.23
C ASN A 218 -3.41 -16.73 6.47
N SER A 219 -2.20 -16.17 6.50
CA SER A 219 -1.63 -15.48 7.66
C SER A 219 -1.12 -14.08 7.35
N VAL A 220 -1.08 -13.21 8.35
CA VAL A 220 -0.50 -11.86 8.33
C VAL A 220 0.80 -11.88 9.12
N TRP A 221 1.89 -11.44 8.50
CA TRP A 221 3.24 -11.48 9.07
C TRP A 221 3.86 -10.08 9.13
N GLY A 222 4.81 -9.92 10.04
CA GLY A 222 5.67 -8.73 10.11
C GLY A 222 7.09 -9.09 10.56
N MET A 223 8.07 -8.35 10.07
CA MET A 223 9.48 -8.53 10.41
C MET A 223 10.21 -7.20 10.54
N GLU A 224 11.25 -7.20 11.36
CA GLU A 224 12.24 -6.13 11.44
C GLU A 224 13.51 -6.54 10.70
N LEU A 225 14.00 -5.65 9.85
CA LEU A 225 15.24 -5.77 9.11
C LEU A 225 16.27 -4.79 9.65
N ASP A 226 17.52 -5.21 9.77
CA ASP A 226 18.63 -4.30 10.00
C ASP A 226 18.88 -3.39 8.77
N THR A 227 19.82 -2.45 8.90
CA THR A 227 20.16 -1.50 7.82
C THR A 227 20.70 -2.16 6.54
N SER A 228 21.17 -3.40 6.63
CA SER A 228 21.70 -4.21 5.52
C SER A 228 20.65 -5.17 4.93
N GLY A 229 19.42 -5.15 5.46
CA GLY A 229 18.35 -6.04 5.02
C GLY A 229 18.47 -7.46 5.57
N ASN A 230 19.07 -7.66 6.75
CA ASN A 230 19.02 -8.96 7.43
C ASN A 230 17.88 -8.99 8.45
N VAL A 231 17.22 -10.13 8.57
CA VAL A 231 16.10 -10.30 9.51
C VAL A 231 16.62 -10.29 10.96
N VAL A 232 16.11 -9.35 11.75
CA VAL A 232 16.38 -9.22 13.19
C VAL A 232 15.36 -9.99 14.01
N ARG A 233 14.08 -9.86 13.66
CA ARG A 233 12.96 -10.58 14.27
C ARG A 233 11.78 -10.64 13.32
N GLN A 234 10.88 -11.59 13.56
CA GLN A 234 9.70 -11.85 12.74
C GLN A 234 8.56 -12.44 13.58
N HIS A 235 7.32 -12.21 13.16
CA HIS A 235 6.14 -12.73 13.85
C HIS A 235 4.94 -12.93 12.91
N ILE A 236 4.14 -13.96 13.18
CA ILE A 236 2.81 -14.14 12.59
C ILE A 236 1.79 -13.57 13.57
N PHE A 237 1.13 -12.48 13.19
CA PHE A 237 0.17 -11.80 14.07
C PHE A 237 -1.19 -12.47 14.04
N TYR A 238 -1.62 -12.89 12.85
CA TYR A 238 -2.97 -13.40 12.66
C TYR A 238 -2.97 -14.48 11.58
N SER A 239 -3.80 -15.50 11.77
CA SER A 239 -4.10 -16.51 10.75
C SER A 239 -5.60 -16.74 10.70
N THR A 240 -6.18 -16.83 9.51
CA THR A 240 -7.58 -17.24 9.40
C THR A 240 -7.72 -18.70 9.83
N PRO A 241 -8.86 -19.08 10.44
CA PRO A 241 -9.13 -20.47 10.79
C PRO A 241 -9.41 -21.36 9.57
N THR A 242 -9.49 -20.77 8.37
CA THR A 242 -9.66 -21.48 7.10
C THR A 242 -8.33 -21.49 6.33
N TYR A 243 -8.25 -22.29 5.27
CA TYR A 243 -7.11 -22.23 4.34
C TYR A 243 -7.24 -21.10 3.31
N ALA A 244 -8.14 -20.14 3.54
CA ALA A 244 -8.35 -19.04 2.63
C ALA A 244 -7.19 -18.05 2.69
N LYS A 245 -6.63 -17.76 1.52
CA LYS A 245 -5.55 -16.81 1.37
C LYS A 245 -5.98 -15.40 1.80
N ILE A 246 -5.10 -14.72 2.54
CA ILE A 246 -5.21 -13.31 2.88
C ILE A 246 -4.47 -12.48 1.82
N TYR A 247 -5.10 -11.41 1.35
CA TYR A 247 -4.50 -10.43 0.43
C TYR A 247 -4.46 -9.05 1.07
N ASP A 248 -3.55 -8.20 0.56
CA ASP A 248 -3.47 -6.77 0.90
C ASP A 248 -3.40 -6.50 2.41
N ALA A 249 -2.76 -7.41 3.14
CA ALA A 249 -2.63 -7.34 4.59
C ALA A 249 -1.31 -6.71 4.99
N TYR A 250 -1.33 -5.91 6.05
CA TYR A 250 -0.14 -5.27 6.57
C TYR A 250 -0.18 -5.15 8.08
N VAL A 251 1.01 -4.98 8.63
CA VAL A 251 1.24 -4.64 10.03
C VAL A 251 1.97 -3.32 10.07
N GLN A 252 1.37 -2.31 10.69
CA GLN A 252 2.00 -1.01 10.90
C GLN A 252 2.43 -0.89 12.35
N GLN A 253 3.66 -0.42 12.59
CA GLN A 253 4.10 -0.10 13.94
C GLN A 253 3.55 1.28 14.34
N LEU A 254 2.86 1.33 15.47
CA LEU A 254 2.32 2.56 16.03
C LEU A 254 3.30 3.17 17.06
N PRO A 255 3.12 4.46 17.40
CA PRO A 255 3.75 5.04 18.58
C PRO A 255 3.50 4.14 19.81
N ASN A 256 4.51 3.99 20.67
CA ASN A 256 4.55 3.08 21.82
C ASN A 256 4.75 1.59 21.49
N GLN A 257 5.29 1.25 20.32
CA GLN A 257 5.59 -0.13 19.91
C GLN A 257 4.38 -1.07 19.86
N LYS A 258 3.17 -0.52 19.77
CA LYS A 258 1.98 -1.31 19.43
C LYS A 258 1.96 -1.59 17.94
N TYR A 259 1.20 -2.59 17.52
CA TYR A 259 1.07 -2.98 16.13
C TYR A 259 -0.39 -2.98 15.71
N LEU A 260 -0.69 -2.25 14.63
CA LEU A 260 -1.97 -2.33 13.94
C LEU A 260 -1.85 -3.39 12.86
N VAL A 261 -2.72 -4.40 12.90
CA VAL A 261 -2.73 -5.52 11.97
C VAL A 261 -4.02 -5.45 11.19
N ILE A 262 -3.90 -5.33 9.87
CA ILE A 262 -5.02 -5.25 8.95
C ILE A 262 -4.87 -6.34 7.90
N GLY A 263 -5.95 -7.03 7.56
CA GLY A 263 -5.97 -8.00 6.47
C GLY A 263 -7.38 -8.45 6.11
N GLY A 264 -7.52 -9.15 4.99
CA GLY A 264 -8.80 -9.75 4.62
C GLY A 264 -8.65 -10.94 3.67
N SER A 265 -9.55 -11.92 3.81
CA SER A 265 -9.67 -13.01 2.84
C SER A 265 -10.55 -12.55 1.69
N VAL A 266 -9.97 -12.47 0.50
CA VAL A 266 -10.69 -12.15 -0.73
C VAL A 266 -11.10 -13.47 -1.39
N TRP A 267 -12.24 -13.48 -2.08
CA TRP A 267 -12.78 -14.66 -2.79
C TRP A 267 -13.27 -15.81 -1.90
N THR A 268 -13.49 -15.54 -0.62
CA THR A 268 -14.29 -16.41 0.25
C THR A 268 -15.73 -15.93 0.30
N ASP A 269 -16.67 -16.84 0.50
CA ASP A 269 -18.04 -16.51 0.88
C ASP A 269 -18.29 -17.00 2.32
N PRO A 270 -18.40 -16.10 3.31
CA PRO A 270 -18.29 -14.64 3.20
C PRO A 270 -16.84 -14.13 3.06
N VAL A 271 -16.66 -12.92 2.49
CA VAL A 271 -15.41 -12.14 2.56
C VAL A 271 -15.20 -11.72 4.00
N ARG A 272 -14.01 -11.98 4.57
CA ARG A 272 -13.70 -11.71 5.98
C ARG A 272 -12.64 -10.63 6.10
N ARG A 273 -12.83 -9.73 7.06
CA ARG A 273 -11.87 -8.67 7.39
C ARG A 273 -11.34 -8.85 8.79
N TYR A 274 -10.07 -8.49 8.96
CA TYR A 274 -9.39 -8.51 10.23
C TYR A 274 -8.77 -7.14 10.51
N VAL A 275 -9.08 -6.60 11.67
CA VAL A 275 -8.41 -5.45 12.25
C VAL A 275 -8.10 -5.79 13.70
N GLY A 276 -6.82 -5.82 14.05
CA GLY A 276 -6.33 -6.13 15.38
C GLY A 276 -5.29 -5.12 15.85
N LEU A 277 -5.29 -4.86 17.14
CA LEU A 277 -4.27 -4.09 17.83
C LEU A 277 -3.50 -5.03 18.75
N TYR A 278 -2.18 -5.05 18.59
CA TYR A 278 -1.26 -5.91 19.33
C TYR A 278 -0.31 -5.06 20.17
N ASP A 279 0.13 -5.58 21.31
CA ASP A 279 1.13 -4.95 22.16
C ASP A 279 2.57 -5.19 21.64
N SER A 280 3.56 -4.64 22.35
CA SER A 280 4.98 -4.78 22.00
C SER A 280 5.53 -6.20 22.10
N ASN A 281 4.82 -7.09 22.80
CA ASN A 281 5.13 -8.51 22.93
C ASN A 281 4.31 -9.37 21.94
N TYR A 282 3.60 -8.71 21.00
CA TYR A 282 2.72 -9.34 20.03
C TYR A 282 1.51 -10.06 20.62
N ASN A 283 1.06 -9.67 21.81
CA ASN A 283 -0.21 -10.17 22.32
C ASN A 283 -1.36 -9.32 21.77
N LEU A 284 -2.46 -9.98 21.41
CA LEU A 284 -3.68 -9.31 20.99
C LEU A 284 -4.27 -8.49 22.16
N VAL A 285 -4.39 -7.17 21.96
CA VAL A 285 -4.98 -6.23 22.93
C VAL A 285 -6.44 -5.98 22.62
N TRP A 286 -6.76 -5.86 21.33
CA TRP A 286 -8.10 -5.57 20.85
C TRP A 286 -8.26 -6.03 19.41
N GLN A 287 -9.46 -6.44 19.01
CA GLN A 287 -9.79 -6.65 17.61
C GLN A 287 -11.21 -6.18 17.33
N GLN A 288 -11.44 -5.77 16.09
CA GLN A 288 -12.78 -5.55 15.59
C GLN A 288 -13.52 -6.90 15.50
N PRO A 289 -14.83 -6.96 15.83
CA PRO A 289 -15.65 -8.12 15.50
C PRO A 289 -15.57 -8.44 14.01
N GLU A 290 -15.58 -9.73 13.66
CA GLU A 290 -15.48 -10.18 12.27
C GLU A 290 -16.56 -9.50 11.42
N GLN A 291 -16.11 -8.79 10.38
CA GLN A 291 -17.02 -8.14 9.44
C GLN A 291 -17.09 -8.93 8.13
N VAL A 292 -18.32 -9.11 7.66
CA VAL A 292 -18.67 -9.74 6.39
C VAL A 292 -19.05 -8.65 5.38
N GLY A 293 -18.36 -8.56 4.24
CA GLY A 293 -18.78 -7.67 3.13
C GLY A 293 -17.68 -7.26 2.12
N ASN A 294 -18.09 -6.63 1.02
CA ASN A 294 -17.29 -6.36 -0.19
C ASN A 294 -16.46 -5.05 -0.16
N CYS A 295 -15.51 -4.90 0.76
CA CYS A 295 -14.60 -3.74 0.76
C CYS A 295 -13.18 -4.20 1.10
N PHE A 296 -12.20 -3.65 0.38
CA PHE A 296 -10.78 -3.94 0.53
C PHE A 296 -10.18 -3.14 1.69
N PRO A 297 -9.17 -3.68 2.41
CA PRO A 297 -8.42 -2.89 3.38
C PRO A 297 -7.72 -1.72 2.69
N ALA A 298 -7.84 -0.52 3.25
CA ALA A 298 -7.09 0.66 2.82
C ALA A 298 -5.83 0.82 3.69
N TYR A 299 -4.76 1.36 3.10
CA TYR A 299 -3.62 1.82 3.88
C TYR A 299 -4.03 3.04 4.71
N ILE A 300 -3.73 3.00 6.00
CA ILE A 300 -3.84 4.18 6.86
C ILE A 300 -2.55 4.97 6.64
N THR A 301 -2.65 6.11 5.97
CA THR A 301 -1.56 7.05 5.74
C THR A 301 -1.42 8.05 6.88
#